data_AF-W3X6L4-F1
#
_entry.id   AF-W3X6L4-F1
#
_cell.length_a   1.000
_cell.length_b   1.000
_cell.length_c   1.000
_cell.angle_alpha   90.00
_cell.angle_beta   90.00
_cell.angle_gamma   90.00
#
_symmetry.space_group_name_H-M   'P 1'
#
loop_
_entity.id
_entity.type
_entity.pdbx_description
1 polymer ?
#
loop_
_entity_poly.entity_id
_entity_poly.type
_entity_poly.pdbx_seq_one_letter_code
_entity_poly.pdbx_strand_id
1 'polypeptide(L)'
;MSYSNGQGWTPLHSATRFGHIVIIPLSLERGAEWSAVTRDGRFALQDAAWKGHSELVQQLLKNGADAMARDSSGQSALFYAIMSGLNKVFSMLLNHAPALNEVRDHSGSTALSVASRLGKFNMVEMLVSLPNTNLAFRDSLGRTALWWAQTQEHDSIAECIIRSAEVAGVSASPLGLPIGSRNFLIRNGNYCMICKGNIEFRSAFYLCRIFYDGRFLICSDCKRLRAHSTFKSHVLVPF
;
A
#
# COMPACT_ATOMS: atom_id res chain seq x y z
N MET A 1 -8.57 -8.49 31.66
CA MET A 1 -9.71 -8.43 30.72
C MET A 1 -9.63 -7.10 30.01
N SER A 2 -9.37 -7.10 28.70
CA SER A 2 -9.41 -5.85 27.93
C SER A 2 -10.87 -5.41 27.76
N TYR A 3 -11.27 -4.33 28.44
CA TYR A 3 -12.58 -3.74 28.22
C TYR A 3 -12.63 -3.08 26.84
N SER A 4 -13.58 -3.47 26.00
CA SER A 4 -13.83 -2.86 24.69
C SER A 4 -15.29 -2.46 24.54
N ASN A 5 -15.57 -1.38 23.81
CA ASN A 5 -16.94 -1.05 23.45
C ASN A 5 -17.49 -2.00 22.37
N GLY A 6 -18.76 -1.80 21.98
CA GLY A 6 -19.40 -2.63 20.95
C GLY A 6 -18.66 -2.67 19.61
N GLN A 7 -17.78 -1.72 19.29
CA GLN A 7 -16.97 -1.69 18.07
C GLN A 7 -15.55 -2.25 18.26
N GLY A 8 -15.25 -2.89 19.40
CA GLY A 8 -13.93 -3.40 19.73
C GLY A 8 -12.93 -2.33 20.14
N TRP A 9 -13.35 -1.07 20.35
CA TRP A 9 -12.44 -0.02 20.81
C TRP A 9 -12.11 -0.21 22.29
N THR A 10 -10.82 -0.32 22.58
CA THR A 10 -10.30 -0.32 23.95
C THR A 10 -9.89 1.10 24.38
N PRO A 11 -9.74 1.37 25.69
CA PRO A 11 -9.16 2.63 26.17
C PRO A 11 -7.82 2.96 25.52
N LEU A 12 -7.01 1.94 25.24
CA LEU A 12 -5.75 2.08 24.52
C LEU A 12 -5.95 2.61 23.10
N HIS A 13 -6.90 2.09 22.31
CA HIS A 13 -7.20 2.63 20.97
C HIS A 13 -7.59 4.11 21.03
N SER A 14 -8.45 4.49 21.98
CA SER A 14 -8.85 5.89 22.17
C SER A 14 -7.67 6.76 22.57
N ALA A 15 -6.90 6.36 23.60
CA ALA A 15 -5.72 7.10 24.04
C ALA A 15 -4.72 7.30 22.92
N THR A 16 -4.47 6.23 22.14
CA THR A 16 -3.55 6.27 21.03
C THR A 16 -4.06 7.16 19.90
N ARG A 17 -5.33 7.08 19.51
CA ARG A 17 -5.92 7.92 18.46
C ARG A 17 -5.89 9.41 18.79
N PHE A 18 -6.09 9.76 20.06
CA PHE A 18 -6.13 11.17 20.49
C PHE A 18 -4.78 11.68 21.03
N GLY A 19 -3.72 10.87 21.03
CA GLY A 19 -2.37 11.32 21.39
C GLY A 19 -2.10 11.36 22.91
N HIS A 20 -2.91 10.69 23.72
CA HIS A 20 -2.81 10.73 25.18
C HIS A 20 -1.77 9.75 25.73
N ILE A 21 -0.49 10.09 25.54
CA ILE A 21 0.66 9.27 25.95
C ILE A 21 0.67 8.91 27.44
N VAL A 22 0.19 9.81 28.31
CA VAL A 22 0.16 9.62 29.77
C VAL A 22 -0.80 8.50 30.19
N ILE A 23 -1.80 8.18 29.37
CA ILE A 23 -2.81 7.16 29.68
C ILE A 23 -2.30 5.75 29.36
N ILE A 24 -1.21 5.65 28.59
CA ILE A 24 -0.67 4.37 28.14
C ILE A 24 -0.17 3.52 29.32
N PRO A 25 0.73 3.97 30.22
CA PRO A 25 1.19 3.15 31.35
C PRO A 25 0.03 2.69 32.23
N LEU A 26 -0.91 3.60 32.51
CA LEU A 26 -2.09 3.31 33.33
C LEU A 26 -3.03 2.28 32.68
N SER A 27 -3.15 2.30 31.35
CA SER A 27 -3.95 1.29 30.63
C SER A 27 -3.29 -0.09 30.72
N LEU A 28 -1.97 -0.16 30.67
CA LEU A 28 -1.23 -1.43 30.75
C LEU A 28 -1.26 -2.02 32.15
N GLU A 29 -1.09 -1.20 33.19
CA GLU A 29 -1.25 -1.63 34.59
C GLU A 29 -2.63 -2.24 34.84
N ARG A 30 -3.64 -1.78 34.10
CA ARG A 30 -5.01 -2.32 34.15
C ARG A 30 -5.26 -3.48 33.19
N GLY A 31 -4.21 -4.04 32.59
CA GLY A 31 -4.28 -5.22 31.74
C GLY A 31 -4.80 -4.95 30.32
N ALA A 32 -4.59 -3.73 29.79
CA ALA A 32 -4.79 -3.49 28.37
C ALA A 32 -3.75 -4.26 27.55
N GLU A 33 -4.20 -4.91 26.48
CA GLU A 33 -3.34 -5.65 25.56
C GLU A 33 -3.11 -4.84 24.29
N TRP A 34 -1.86 -4.73 23.84
CA TRP A 34 -1.51 -4.08 22.57
C TRP A 34 -2.01 -4.85 21.35
N SER A 35 -2.21 -6.16 21.51
CA SER A 35 -2.79 -7.08 20.53
C SER A 35 -4.31 -6.93 20.37
N ALA A 36 -4.96 -6.12 21.21
CA ALA A 36 -6.38 -5.87 21.05
C ALA A 36 -6.66 -5.21 19.70
N VAL A 37 -7.74 -5.63 19.05
CA VAL A 37 -8.17 -5.13 17.75
C VAL A 37 -9.60 -4.60 17.80
N THR A 38 -9.86 -3.55 17.04
CA THR A 38 -11.23 -3.10 16.72
C THR A 38 -11.94 -4.12 15.82
N ARG A 39 -13.25 -3.94 15.58
CA ARG A 39 -14.00 -4.78 14.62
C ARG A 39 -13.41 -4.79 13.21
N ASP A 40 -12.74 -3.71 12.80
CA ASP A 40 -12.05 -3.63 11.51
C ASP A 40 -10.67 -4.31 11.54
N GLY A 41 -10.31 -4.98 12.63
CA GLY A 41 -8.98 -5.58 12.82
C GLY A 41 -7.86 -4.57 13.05
N ARG A 42 -8.17 -3.28 13.27
CA ARG A 42 -7.13 -2.27 13.56
C ARG A 42 -6.61 -2.43 14.98
N PHE A 43 -5.29 -2.37 15.13
CA PHE A 43 -4.60 -2.32 16.41
C PHE A 43 -4.26 -0.85 16.74
N ALA A 44 -3.94 -0.59 18.01
CA ALA A 44 -3.53 0.73 18.47
C ALA A 44 -2.33 1.29 17.67
N LEU A 45 -1.38 0.43 17.26
CA LEU A 45 -0.22 0.86 16.46
C LEU A 45 -0.61 1.48 15.11
N GLN A 46 -1.63 0.94 14.41
CA GLN A 46 -2.12 1.55 13.17
C GLN A 46 -2.76 2.92 13.43
N ASP A 47 -3.53 3.08 14.52
CA ASP A 47 -4.12 4.37 14.89
C ASP A 47 -3.05 5.42 15.23
N ALA A 48 -2.00 5.05 15.98
CA ALA A 48 -0.86 5.92 16.27
C ALA A 48 -0.17 6.37 14.99
N ALA A 49 0.08 5.41 14.09
CA ALA A 49 0.78 5.66 12.85
C ALA A 49 -0.05 6.51 11.87
N TRP A 50 -1.37 6.31 11.82
CA TRP A 50 -2.27 7.10 11.01
C TRP A 50 -2.34 8.56 11.48
N LYS A 51 -2.30 8.77 12.80
CA LYS A 51 -2.39 10.11 13.43
C LYS A 51 -1.06 10.84 13.58
N GLY A 52 0.08 10.16 13.40
CA GLY A 52 1.39 10.79 13.47
C GLY A 52 1.97 10.94 14.87
N HIS A 53 1.43 10.22 15.84
CA HIS A 53 1.89 10.28 17.22
C HIS A 53 3.18 9.46 17.39
N SER A 54 4.30 10.02 16.93
CA SER A 54 5.59 9.31 16.86
C SER A 54 6.08 8.76 18.20
N GLU A 55 5.83 9.48 19.29
CA GLU A 55 6.20 9.09 20.65
C GLU A 55 5.37 7.88 21.11
N LEU A 56 4.09 7.85 20.73
CA LEU A 56 3.22 6.70 20.97
C LEU A 56 3.62 5.49 20.12
N VAL A 57 3.95 5.69 18.84
CA VAL A 57 4.50 4.61 17.99
C VAL A 57 5.73 4.01 18.65
N GLN A 58 6.67 4.84 19.10
CA GLN A 58 7.89 4.35 19.76
C GLN A 58 7.57 3.55 21.02
N GLN A 59 6.67 4.04 21.88
CA GLN A 59 6.28 3.34 23.10
C GLN A 59 5.58 2.01 22.80
N LEU A 60 4.65 2.00 21.84
CA LEU A 60 3.93 0.79 21.44
C LEU A 60 4.90 -0.31 20.99
N LEU A 61 5.85 0.05 20.12
CA LEU A 61 6.88 -0.87 19.62
C LEU A 61 7.80 -1.38 20.75
N LYS A 62 8.25 -0.49 21.65
CA LYS A 62 9.07 -0.88 22.81
C LYS A 62 8.38 -1.87 23.74
N ASN A 63 7.06 -1.82 23.82
CA ASN A 63 6.26 -2.69 24.68
C ASN A 63 5.71 -3.93 23.95
N GLY A 64 6.24 -4.27 22.78
CA GLY A 64 5.94 -5.51 22.08
C GLY A 64 4.73 -5.47 21.16
N ALA A 65 4.24 -4.29 20.77
CA ALA A 65 3.25 -4.21 19.70
C ALA A 65 3.84 -4.77 18.39
N ASP A 66 3.12 -5.68 17.74
CA ASP A 66 3.58 -6.29 16.50
C ASP A 66 3.52 -5.28 15.36
N ALA A 67 4.71 -4.85 14.89
CA ALA A 67 4.84 -3.96 13.75
C ALA A 67 4.30 -4.57 12.45
N MET A 68 4.37 -5.90 12.29
CA MET A 68 3.92 -6.63 11.10
C MET A 68 2.41 -6.83 11.06
N ALA A 69 1.71 -6.51 12.15
CA ALA A 69 0.27 -6.71 12.26
C ALA A 69 -0.48 -5.94 11.15
N ARG A 70 -1.51 -6.58 10.60
CA ARG A 70 -2.33 -6.05 9.50
C ARG A 70 -3.80 -6.08 9.90
N ASP A 71 -4.51 -5.02 9.54
CA ASP A 71 -5.95 -4.97 9.73
C ASP A 71 -6.72 -5.80 8.69
N SER A 72 -8.06 -5.78 8.77
CA SER A 72 -8.94 -6.45 7.80
C SER A 72 -8.79 -5.94 6.36
N SER A 73 -8.24 -4.73 6.18
CA SER A 73 -7.89 -4.14 4.88
C SER A 73 -6.43 -4.38 4.52
N GLY A 74 -5.72 -5.19 5.29
CA GLY A 74 -4.37 -5.68 5.03
C GLY A 74 -3.33 -4.58 5.20
N GLN A 75 -3.71 -3.48 5.84
CA GLN A 75 -2.87 -2.32 6.09
C GLN A 75 -2.11 -2.54 7.39
N SER A 76 -0.79 -2.46 7.31
CA SER A 76 0.08 -2.33 8.48
C SER A 76 0.23 -0.87 8.89
N ALA A 77 0.83 -0.63 10.05
CA ALA A 77 1.14 0.72 10.51
C ALA A 77 2.00 1.51 9.50
N LEU A 78 2.87 0.83 8.74
CA LEU A 78 3.69 1.45 7.69
C LEU A 78 2.82 2.07 6.59
N PHE A 79 1.79 1.35 6.12
CA PHE A 79 0.90 1.87 5.09
C PHE A 79 0.09 3.08 5.56
N TYR A 80 -0.37 3.07 6.82
CA TYR A 80 -1.04 4.23 7.41
C TYR A 80 -0.12 5.46 7.49
N ALA A 81 1.15 5.27 7.84
CA ALA A 81 2.14 6.34 7.80
C ALA A 81 2.32 6.90 6.37
N ILE A 82 2.34 6.04 5.34
CA ILE A 82 2.42 6.45 3.93
C ILE A 82 1.19 7.25 3.51
N MET A 83 0.00 6.74 3.78
CA MET A 83 -1.26 7.39 3.42
C MET A 83 -1.37 8.80 4.02
N SER A 84 -0.93 8.96 5.27
CA SER A 84 -0.90 10.24 5.97
C SER A 84 0.33 11.11 5.64
N GLY A 85 1.34 10.58 4.93
CA GLY A 85 2.57 11.31 4.60
C GLY A 85 3.51 11.59 5.79
N LEU A 86 3.46 10.75 6.82
CA LEU A 86 4.17 10.96 8.09
C LEU A 86 5.59 10.39 8.08
N ASN A 87 6.55 11.15 7.52
CA ASN A 87 7.94 10.72 7.33
C ASN A 87 8.63 10.22 8.62
N LYS A 88 8.42 10.90 9.77
CA LYS A 88 9.04 10.53 11.06
C LYS A 88 8.53 9.17 11.58
N VAL A 89 7.23 8.92 11.48
CA VAL A 89 6.64 7.63 11.86
C VAL A 89 7.10 6.54 10.90
N PHE A 90 7.11 6.84 9.61
CA PHE A 90 7.54 5.93 8.56
C PHE A 90 8.98 5.44 8.78
N SER A 91 9.93 6.35 9.00
CA SER A 91 11.33 5.99 9.27
C SER A 91 11.49 5.22 10.57
N MET A 92 10.76 5.60 11.63
CA MET A 92 10.77 4.90 12.91
C MET A 92 10.30 3.44 12.78
N LEU A 93 9.23 3.20 12.02
CA LEU A 93 8.71 1.86 11.77
C LEU A 93 9.72 1.00 11.00
N LEU A 94 10.30 1.51 9.91
CA LEU A 94 11.30 0.77 9.13
C LEU A 94 12.57 0.48 9.93
N ASN A 95 13.02 1.43 10.74
CA ASN A 95 14.20 1.24 11.60
C ASN A 95 13.95 0.18 12.69
N HIS A 96 12.73 0.12 13.22
CA HIS A 96 12.37 -0.90 14.20
C HIS A 96 12.20 -2.29 13.55
N ALA A 97 11.62 -2.34 12.35
CA ALA A 97 11.34 -3.59 11.67
C ALA A 97 11.54 -3.47 10.14
N PRO A 98 12.77 -3.68 9.63
CA PRO A 98 13.09 -3.54 8.20
C PRO A 98 12.27 -4.44 7.28
N ALA A 99 11.82 -5.59 7.78
CA ALA A 99 10.95 -6.53 7.05
C ALA A 99 9.59 -5.90 6.65
N LEU A 100 9.19 -4.78 7.25
CA LEU A 100 7.98 -4.03 6.87
C LEU A 100 7.96 -3.62 5.39
N ASN A 101 9.13 -3.46 4.78
CA ASN A 101 9.28 -3.14 3.37
C ASN A 101 8.63 -4.19 2.43
N GLU A 102 8.60 -5.46 2.85
CA GLU A 102 8.07 -6.57 2.06
C GLU A 102 6.58 -6.85 2.31
N VAL A 103 5.99 -6.20 3.32
CA VAL A 103 4.57 -6.34 3.64
C VAL A 103 3.74 -5.81 2.49
N ARG A 104 2.66 -6.53 2.18
CA ARG A 104 1.75 -6.22 1.06
C ARG A 104 0.38 -5.85 1.58
N ASP A 105 -0.36 -5.03 0.86
CA ASP A 105 -1.79 -4.81 1.12
C ASP A 105 -2.67 -5.89 0.44
N HIS A 106 -4.01 -5.77 0.50
CA HIS A 106 -4.92 -6.70 -0.20
C HIS A 106 -4.81 -6.65 -1.73
N SER A 107 -4.32 -5.54 -2.30
CA SER A 107 -4.02 -5.46 -3.73
C SER A 107 -2.69 -6.13 -4.07
N GLY A 108 -1.97 -6.64 -3.07
CA GLY A 108 -0.63 -7.18 -3.22
C GLY A 108 0.43 -6.09 -3.38
N SER A 109 0.11 -4.82 -3.18
CA SER A 109 1.05 -3.70 -3.35
C SER A 109 1.99 -3.59 -2.15
N THR A 110 3.27 -3.28 -2.39
CA THR A 110 4.26 -2.98 -1.33
C THR A 110 4.19 -1.51 -0.90
N ALA A 111 4.91 -1.17 0.18
CA ALA A 111 5.13 0.20 0.62
C ALA A 111 5.63 1.11 -0.52
N LEU A 112 6.57 0.64 -1.33
CA LEU A 112 7.12 1.38 -2.47
C LEU A 112 6.03 1.69 -3.49
N SER A 113 5.22 0.70 -3.89
CA SER A 113 4.13 0.91 -4.85
C SER A 113 3.10 1.92 -4.34
N VAL A 114 2.72 1.85 -3.06
CA VAL A 114 1.74 2.77 -2.47
C VAL A 114 2.32 4.19 -2.34
N ALA A 115 3.58 4.33 -1.92
CA ALA A 115 4.25 5.62 -1.84
C ALA A 115 4.40 6.28 -3.22
N SER A 116 4.74 5.50 -4.26
CA SER A 116 4.80 5.97 -5.64
C SER A 116 3.43 6.40 -6.18
N ARG A 117 2.38 5.63 -5.88
CA ARG A 117 1.00 5.97 -6.25
C ARG A 117 0.53 7.27 -5.59
N LEU A 118 0.92 7.52 -4.34
CA LEU A 118 0.45 8.68 -3.55
C LEU A 118 1.39 9.89 -3.61
N GLY A 119 2.46 9.84 -4.40
CA GLY A 119 3.36 10.98 -4.58
C GLY A 119 4.26 11.26 -3.37
N LYS A 120 4.53 10.26 -2.52
CA LYS A 120 5.30 10.43 -1.29
C LYS A 120 6.80 10.33 -1.55
N PHE A 121 7.38 11.33 -2.22
CA PHE A 121 8.78 11.33 -2.68
C PHE A 121 9.79 10.93 -1.60
N ASN A 122 9.79 11.59 -0.44
CA ASN A 122 10.74 11.30 0.65
C ASN A 122 10.68 9.84 1.13
N MET A 123 9.49 9.23 1.12
CA MET A 123 9.31 7.84 1.50
C MET A 123 9.79 6.89 0.41
N VAL A 124 9.59 7.24 -0.87
CA VAL A 124 10.19 6.49 -1.98
C VAL A 124 11.71 6.53 -1.88
N GLU A 125 12.31 7.70 -1.69
CA GLU A 125 13.76 7.86 -1.57
C GLU A 125 14.32 7.01 -0.42
N MET A 126 13.66 7.00 0.74
CA MET A 126 14.02 6.11 1.85
C MET A 126 13.94 4.63 1.46
N LEU A 127 12.86 4.20 0.78
CA LEU A 127 12.65 2.81 0.41
C LEU A 127 13.66 2.32 -0.62
N VAL A 128 13.92 3.09 -1.68
CA VAL A 128 14.88 2.69 -2.72
C VAL A 128 16.31 2.64 -2.19
N SER A 129 16.60 3.38 -1.13
CA SER A 129 17.90 3.36 -0.45
C SER A 129 18.09 2.13 0.46
N LEU A 130 17.03 1.35 0.74
CA LEU A 130 17.18 0.11 1.50
C LEU A 130 17.78 -1.01 0.62
N PRO A 131 18.73 -1.79 1.14
CA PRO A 131 19.50 -2.76 0.34
C PRO A 131 18.66 -3.89 -0.27
N ASN A 132 17.52 -4.25 0.31
CA ASN A 132 16.68 -5.38 -0.11
C ASN A 132 15.37 -4.94 -0.78
N THR A 133 15.26 -3.70 -1.23
CA THR A 133 14.02 -3.23 -1.88
C THR A 133 13.89 -3.81 -3.28
N ASN A 134 12.85 -4.62 -3.49
CA ASN A 134 12.53 -5.14 -4.81
C ASN A 134 11.82 -4.08 -5.67
N LEU A 135 12.60 -3.34 -6.46
CA LEU A 135 12.10 -2.29 -7.37
C LEU A 135 11.23 -2.83 -8.52
N ALA A 136 11.41 -4.08 -8.90
CA ALA A 136 10.68 -4.75 -9.97
C ALA A 136 9.44 -5.53 -9.46
N PHE A 137 9.12 -5.40 -8.17
CA PHE A 137 7.99 -6.09 -7.56
C PHE A 137 6.67 -5.73 -8.26
N ARG A 138 5.81 -6.72 -8.43
CA ARG A 138 4.51 -6.59 -9.09
C ARG A 138 3.38 -6.88 -8.13
N ASP A 139 2.44 -5.95 -8.04
CA ASP A 139 1.21 -6.17 -7.30
C ASP A 139 0.32 -7.24 -7.96
N SER A 140 -0.84 -7.50 -7.37
CA SER A 140 -1.78 -8.49 -7.91
C SER A 140 -2.35 -8.09 -9.27
N LEU A 141 -2.06 -6.91 -9.82
CA LEU A 141 -2.48 -6.51 -11.16
C LEU A 141 -1.29 -6.45 -12.12
N GLY A 142 -0.11 -6.90 -11.70
CA GLY A 142 1.11 -6.92 -12.50
C GLY A 142 1.85 -5.59 -12.55
N ARG A 143 1.43 -4.59 -11.74
CA ARG A 143 1.95 -3.21 -11.79
C ARG A 143 3.13 -3.06 -10.85
N THR A 144 4.14 -2.33 -11.32
CA THR A 144 5.33 -1.97 -10.53
C THR A 144 5.15 -0.62 -9.84
N ALA A 145 6.06 -0.27 -8.93
CA ALA A 145 6.12 1.07 -8.37
C ALA A 145 6.39 2.14 -9.44
N LEU A 146 7.23 1.84 -10.44
CA LEU A 146 7.48 2.74 -11.56
C LEU A 146 6.21 2.99 -12.39
N TRP A 147 5.40 1.95 -12.63
CA TRP A 147 4.11 2.11 -13.30
C TRP A 147 3.20 3.08 -12.55
N TRP A 148 3.13 2.96 -11.22
CA TRP A 148 2.34 3.88 -10.40
C TRP A 148 2.87 5.31 -10.47
N ALA A 149 4.19 5.51 -10.41
CA ALA A 149 4.79 6.84 -10.51
C ALA A 149 4.47 7.50 -11.86
N GLN A 150 4.66 6.79 -12.97
CA GLN A 150 4.41 7.32 -14.31
C GLN A 150 2.92 7.58 -14.58
N THR A 151 2.04 6.67 -14.17
CA THR A 151 0.59 6.82 -14.41
C THR A 151 -0.08 7.85 -13.51
N GLN A 152 0.60 8.30 -12.45
CA GLN A 152 0.15 9.41 -11.61
C GLN A 152 0.95 10.69 -11.89
N GLU A 153 1.77 10.71 -12.95
CA GLU A 153 2.57 11.88 -13.35
C GLU A 153 3.51 12.38 -12.24
N HIS A 154 4.02 11.45 -11.42
CA HIS A 154 5.03 11.72 -10.39
C HIS A 154 6.44 11.55 -10.96
N ASP A 155 6.83 12.46 -11.86
CA ASP A 155 8.07 12.34 -12.65
C ASP A 155 9.33 12.20 -11.77
N SER A 156 9.46 13.00 -10.71
CA SER A 156 10.61 12.90 -9.78
C SER A 156 10.71 11.54 -9.10
N ILE A 157 9.56 10.91 -8.80
CA ILE A 157 9.52 9.55 -8.24
C ILE A 157 9.92 8.53 -9.30
N ALA A 158 9.43 8.67 -10.53
CA ALA A 158 9.78 7.79 -11.62
C ALA A 158 11.29 7.82 -11.90
N GLU A 159 11.87 9.02 -11.97
CA GLU A 159 13.31 9.22 -12.14
C GLU A 159 14.11 8.63 -10.98
N CYS A 160 13.68 8.84 -9.73
CA CYS A 160 14.32 8.27 -8.55
C CYS A 160 14.38 6.73 -8.61
N ILE A 161 13.27 6.09 -9.01
CA ILE A 161 13.18 4.63 -9.14
C ILE A 161 14.05 4.13 -10.31
N ILE A 162 14.02 4.79 -11.47
CA ILE A 162 14.83 4.43 -12.64
C ILE A 162 16.31 4.47 -12.30
N ARG A 163 16.78 5.59 -11.73
CA ARG A 163 18.17 5.77 -11.31
C ARG A 163 18.61 4.70 -10.33
N SER A 164 17.78 4.40 -9.33
CA SER A 164 18.10 3.37 -8.33
C SER A 164 18.14 1.96 -8.93
N ALA A 165 17.28 1.69 -9.92
CA ALA A 165 17.23 0.42 -10.62
C ALA A 165 18.44 0.20 -11.55
N GLU A 166 18.89 1.25 -12.22
CA GLU A 166 20.13 1.25 -13.02
C GLU A 166 21.35 0.92 -12.15
N VAL A 167 21.46 1.57 -10.98
CA VAL A 167 22.53 1.30 -10.00
C VAL A 167 22.48 -0.14 -9.50
N ALA A 168 21.27 -0.69 -9.28
CA ALA A 168 21.09 -2.07 -8.85
C ALA A 168 21.24 -3.11 -9.99
N GLY A 169 21.38 -2.67 -11.25
CA GLY A 169 21.41 -3.57 -12.41
C GLY A 169 20.08 -4.30 -12.66
N VAL A 170 18.96 -3.76 -12.17
CA VAL A 170 17.62 -4.36 -12.28
C VAL A 170 16.77 -3.58 -13.27
N SER A 171 16.06 -4.27 -14.16
CA SER A 171 15.07 -3.61 -15.02
C SER A 171 13.82 -3.27 -14.21
N ALA A 172 13.62 -1.99 -13.88
CA ALA A 172 12.39 -1.48 -13.27
C ALA A 172 11.23 -1.31 -14.26
N SER A 173 11.27 -1.98 -15.42
CA SER A 173 10.30 -1.83 -16.51
C SER A 173 8.86 -1.74 -15.99
N PRO A 174 8.10 -0.67 -16.33
CA PRO A 174 6.77 -0.42 -15.78
C PRO A 174 5.84 -1.62 -15.92
N LEU A 175 5.98 -2.34 -17.05
CA LEU A 175 5.18 -3.52 -17.38
C LEU A 175 6.01 -4.75 -17.81
N GLY A 176 7.35 -4.70 -17.76
CA GLY A 176 8.18 -5.79 -18.33
C GLY A 176 7.94 -6.03 -19.82
N LEU A 177 7.41 -5.01 -20.51
CA LEU A 177 7.01 -5.06 -21.91
C LEU A 177 7.48 -3.80 -22.61
N PRO A 178 7.84 -3.90 -23.91
CA PRO A 178 8.15 -2.74 -24.73
C PRO A 178 6.84 -2.02 -25.04
N ILE A 179 6.46 -1.07 -24.19
CA ILE A 179 5.28 -0.24 -24.45
C ILE A 179 5.80 1.02 -25.13
N GLY A 180 5.78 0.96 -26.46
CA GLY A 180 5.88 2.16 -27.27
C GLY A 180 4.83 3.17 -26.84
N SER A 181 5.28 4.41 -26.75
CA SER A 181 4.55 5.65 -26.50
C SER A 181 3.10 5.59 -27.02
N ARG A 182 2.15 5.16 -26.19
CA ARG A 182 0.72 5.28 -26.51
C ARG A 182 0.16 6.41 -25.70
N ASN A 183 -0.08 7.53 -26.38
CA ASN A 183 -0.68 8.75 -25.86
C ASN A 183 -1.84 8.44 -24.90
N PHE A 184 -1.69 8.90 -23.66
CA PHE A 184 -2.60 8.72 -22.51
C PHE A 184 -3.85 9.60 -22.61
N LEU A 185 -4.47 9.70 -23.78
CA LEU A 185 -5.70 10.47 -23.94
C LEU A 185 -6.88 9.65 -23.42
N ILE A 186 -7.24 9.88 -22.14
CA ILE A 186 -8.51 9.43 -21.55
C ILE A 186 -9.63 10.12 -22.35
N ARG A 187 -10.39 9.35 -23.14
CA ARG A 187 -11.63 9.80 -23.77
C ARG A 187 -12.79 8.97 -23.20
N ASN A 188 -13.97 9.59 -23.12
CA ASN A 188 -15.22 8.95 -22.67
C ASN A 188 -15.40 7.55 -23.30
N GLY A 189 -15.38 6.49 -22.47
CA GLY A 189 -15.51 5.10 -22.92
C GLY A 189 -14.91 4.07 -21.96
N ASN A 190 -14.97 2.78 -22.32
CA ASN A 190 -14.28 1.70 -21.61
C ASN A 190 -12.78 1.80 -21.89
N TYR A 191 -11.95 1.88 -20.84
CA TYR A 191 -10.49 1.90 -20.98
C TYR A 191 -9.85 0.83 -20.09
N CYS A 192 -8.71 0.31 -20.53
CA CYS A 192 -7.95 -0.67 -19.78
C CYS A 192 -7.27 0.02 -18.59
N MET A 193 -7.58 -0.42 -17.38
CA MET A 193 -6.97 0.14 -16.17
C MET A 193 -5.47 -0.15 -16.03
N ILE A 194 -4.93 -1.10 -16.81
CA ILE A 194 -3.51 -1.50 -16.81
C ILE A 194 -2.67 -0.70 -17.80
N CYS A 195 -3.09 -0.58 -19.07
CA CYS A 195 -2.34 0.18 -20.08
C CYS A 195 -2.88 1.59 -20.31
N LYS A 196 -4.00 1.96 -19.69
CA LYS A 196 -4.75 3.22 -19.92
C LYS A 196 -5.20 3.44 -21.37
N GLY A 197 -4.98 2.47 -22.26
CA GLY A 197 -5.50 2.49 -23.62
C GLY A 197 -7.01 2.25 -23.65
N ASN A 198 -7.68 2.91 -24.59
CA ASN A 198 -9.09 2.66 -24.87
C ASN A 198 -9.30 1.19 -25.23
N ILE A 199 -10.33 0.58 -24.63
CA ILE A 199 -10.86 -0.70 -25.08
C ILE A 199 -11.78 -0.36 -26.23
N GLU A 200 -11.43 -0.81 -27.44
CA GLU A 200 -12.21 -0.52 -28.64
C GLU A 200 -13.67 -0.95 -28.47
N PHE A 201 -14.57 -0.14 -29.00
CA PHE A 201 -15.97 -0.50 -29.10
C PHE A 201 -16.05 -1.80 -29.91
N ARG A 202 -16.60 -2.86 -29.31
CA ARG A 202 -16.63 -4.24 -29.84
C ARG A 202 -15.46 -5.18 -29.54
N SER A 203 -14.55 -4.80 -28.65
CA SER A 203 -13.50 -5.70 -28.17
C SER A 203 -13.90 -6.43 -26.89
N ALA A 204 -13.48 -7.70 -26.78
CA ALA A 204 -13.60 -8.45 -25.54
C ALA A 204 -12.66 -7.88 -24.46
N PHE A 205 -13.16 -7.79 -23.22
CA PHE A 205 -12.42 -7.26 -22.08
C PHE A 205 -12.71 -8.09 -20.82
N TYR A 206 -11.89 -7.90 -19.80
CA TYR A 206 -12.05 -8.61 -18.53
C TYR A 206 -12.51 -7.64 -17.45
N LEU A 207 -13.54 -8.02 -16.71
CA LEU A 207 -14.08 -7.26 -15.57
C LEU A 207 -13.59 -7.87 -14.25
N CYS A 208 -12.94 -7.08 -13.39
CA CYS A 208 -12.73 -7.46 -11.99
C CYS A 208 -13.87 -6.94 -11.13
N ARG A 209 -14.53 -7.84 -10.41
CA ARG A 209 -15.62 -7.49 -9.47
C ARG A 209 -15.13 -7.16 -8.05
N ILE A 210 -13.85 -7.38 -7.75
CA ILE A 210 -13.29 -7.25 -6.39
C ILE A 210 -12.77 -5.83 -6.11
N PHE A 211 -12.27 -5.11 -7.11
CA PHE A 211 -11.63 -3.80 -6.93
C PHE A 211 -12.54 -2.65 -7.41
N TYR A 212 -12.54 -1.54 -6.66
CA TYR A 212 -13.20 -0.25 -7.00
C TYR A 212 -14.67 -0.40 -7.45
N ASP A 213 -15.57 -0.75 -6.52
CA ASP A 213 -17.03 -0.81 -6.73
C ASP A 213 -17.50 -1.64 -7.94
N GLY A 214 -16.70 -2.64 -8.33
CA GLY A 214 -17.08 -3.66 -9.31
C GLY A 214 -16.93 -3.27 -10.78
N ARG A 215 -16.18 -2.20 -11.11
CA ARG A 215 -15.95 -1.76 -12.50
C ARG A 215 -14.47 -1.55 -12.84
N PHE A 216 -13.71 -2.64 -12.81
CA PHE A 216 -12.32 -2.62 -13.24
C PHE A 216 -12.16 -3.37 -14.58
N LEU A 217 -11.83 -2.64 -15.65
CA LEU A 217 -11.71 -3.20 -17.00
C LEU A 217 -10.25 -3.46 -17.39
N ILE A 218 -9.97 -4.62 -17.97
CA ILE A 218 -8.65 -4.99 -18.50
C ILE A 218 -8.80 -5.42 -19.96
N CYS A 219 -8.03 -4.82 -20.87
CA CYS A 219 -8.03 -5.26 -22.28
C CYS A 219 -7.43 -6.66 -22.44
N SER A 220 -7.81 -7.34 -23.52
CA SER A 220 -7.35 -8.70 -23.82
C SER A 220 -5.82 -8.81 -23.88
N ASP A 221 -5.11 -7.80 -24.38
CA ASP A 221 -3.64 -7.80 -24.44
C ASP A 221 -3.01 -7.77 -23.03
N CYS A 222 -3.46 -6.88 -22.16
CA CYS A 222 -2.98 -6.81 -20.78
C CYS A 222 -3.29 -8.10 -20.02
N LYS A 223 -4.42 -8.76 -20.30
CA LYS A 223 -4.75 -10.05 -19.69
C LYS A 223 -3.83 -11.18 -20.16
N ARG A 224 -3.53 -11.28 -21.46
CA ARG A 224 -2.59 -12.29 -22.02
C ARG A 224 -1.19 -12.14 -21.43
N LEU A 225 -0.79 -10.89 -21.18
CA LEU A 225 0.52 -10.52 -20.63
C LEU A 225 0.65 -10.72 -19.11
N ARG A 226 -0.18 -11.58 -18.53
CA ARG A 226 -0.17 -11.96 -17.11
C ARG A 226 -0.42 -10.84 -16.10
N ALA A 227 -1.17 -9.80 -16.46
CA ALA A 227 -1.91 -8.99 -15.47
C ALA A 227 -3.03 -9.85 -14.85
N HIS A 228 -2.64 -10.83 -14.04
CA HIS A 228 -3.56 -11.71 -13.33
C HIS A 228 -3.75 -11.14 -11.93
N SER A 229 -4.99 -10.76 -11.56
CA SER A 229 -5.34 -10.86 -10.13
C SER A 229 -5.03 -12.28 -9.69
N THR A 230 -4.29 -12.38 -8.60
CA THR A 230 -4.07 -13.60 -7.83
C THR A 230 -5.40 -14.31 -7.53
N PHE A 231 -6.51 -13.59 -7.54
CA PHE A 231 -7.86 -14.11 -7.51
C PHE A 231 -8.36 -14.45 -8.94
N LYS A 232 -8.96 -15.62 -9.14
CA LYS A 232 -9.71 -15.99 -10.37
C LYS A 232 -11.00 -15.14 -10.55
N SER A 233 -10.93 -13.84 -10.31
CA SER A 233 -12.07 -12.92 -10.23
C SER A 233 -12.31 -12.07 -11.48
N HIS A 234 -11.44 -12.21 -12.48
CA HIS A 234 -11.58 -11.54 -13.77
C HIS A 234 -12.46 -12.37 -14.69
N VAL A 235 -13.67 -11.90 -14.95
CA VAL A 235 -14.62 -12.55 -15.87
C VAL A 235 -14.44 -11.94 -17.27
N LEU A 236 -14.28 -12.79 -18.28
CA LEU A 236 -14.29 -12.37 -19.67
C LEU A 236 -15.69 -11.87 -20.02
N VAL A 237 -15.79 -10.64 -20.50
CA VAL A 237 -16.98 -10.09 -21.12
C VAL A 237 -16.77 -10.20 -22.63
N PRO A 238 -17.38 -11.21 -23.30
CA PRO A 238 -17.32 -11.32 -24.75
C PRO A 238 -18.13 -10.18 -25.39
N PHE A 239 -17.88 -9.95 -26.68
CA PHE A 239 -18.72 -9.09 -27.49
C PHE A 239 -19.83 -9.89 -28.16
#